data_AF-X7ECJ1-F1
#
_entry.id   AF-X7ECJ1-F1
#
_cell.length_a   1.000
_cell.length_b   1.000
_cell.length_c   1.000
_cell.angle_alpha   90.00
_cell.angle_beta   90.00
_cell.angle_gamma   90.00
#
_symmetry.space_group_name_H-M   'P 1'
#
loop_
_entity.id
_entity.type
_entity.pdbx_description
1 polymer ?
#
loop_
_entity_poly.entity_id
_entity_poly.type
_entity_poly.pdbx_seq_one_letter_code
_entity_poly.pdbx_strand_id
1 'polypeptide(L)'
;MKMTTLTAVALVIPAAAFAQSRENIRVVGSSTVYPFTTAVAENFARESDFPPPVVESTGTGGGFQIFCEGIGAGTPDINDASRAMASSEEEMCAGNGVESVTEIQIGNDGIVLAMDGGQEQFSVTPAELFQALAAETVQDGEIVDNPYQNWSDINSDFPEQEIVVFGPPTTSGTRDAFVELAMETGCEEFEAVTSLEEERMSEVCTSMRSDGGFVEAGENDNVIVQRLSSQPGSVGIFGYSYYDQNTSSLTALSVNDAQPTAENIAAEDYPLSRPLFIYVKDQHVGVIPGLAEFLEYYTSDAAWGPDGFLVEQGLIPMAEERRSEVSETVAALGSSN
;
A
#
# COMPACT_ATOMS: atom_id res chain seq x y z
N MET A 1 34.20 -22.75 75.96
CA MET A 1 33.19 -21.71 75.67
C MET A 1 32.69 -21.98 74.25
N LYS A 2 31.38 -22.18 74.06
CA LYS A 2 30.79 -22.76 72.84
C LYS A 2 30.99 -21.85 71.62
N MET A 3 31.51 -22.39 70.52
CA MET A 3 31.47 -21.79 69.19
C MET A 3 30.04 -21.88 68.66
N THR A 4 29.43 -20.74 68.38
CA THR A 4 28.12 -20.66 67.72
C THR A 4 28.38 -20.24 66.27
N THR A 5 28.29 -21.21 65.36
CA THR A 5 28.41 -21.00 63.91
C THR A 5 27.11 -20.36 63.42
N LEU A 6 27.19 -19.13 62.91
CA LEU A 6 26.05 -18.43 62.30
C LEU A 6 26.03 -18.76 60.80
N THR A 7 25.13 -19.64 60.38
CA THR A 7 24.91 -19.95 58.96
C THR A 7 24.00 -18.88 58.35
N ALA A 8 24.57 -17.99 57.54
CA ALA A 8 23.78 -17.03 56.77
C ALA A 8 23.14 -17.74 55.56
N VAL A 9 21.82 -17.93 55.60
CA VAL A 9 21.05 -18.39 54.44
C VAL A 9 20.80 -17.17 53.56
N ALA A 10 21.49 -17.08 52.43
CA ALA A 10 21.18 -16.10 51.39
C ALA A 10 19.91 -16.55 50.66
N LEU A 11 18.79 -15.86 50.92
CA LEU A 11 17.59 -15.99 50.09
C LEU A 11 17.89 -15.39 48.72
N VAL A 12 18.10 -16.24 47.72
CA VAL A 12 18.05 -15.83 46.32
C VAL A 12 16.57 -15.72 45.96
N ILE A 13 16.03 -14.50 45.98
CA ILE A 13 14.73 -14.23 45.37
C ILE A 13 14.98 -14.29 43.86
N PRO A 14 14.34 -15.21 43.11
CA PRO A 14 14.38 -15.13 41.67
C PRO A 14 13.68 -13.83 41.30
N ALA A 15 14.41 -12.86 40.74
CA ALA A 15 13.76 -11.79 40.00
C ALA A 15 13.08 -12.48 38.82
N ALA A 16 11.78 -12.69 38.91
CA ALA A 16 10.99 -13.01 37.74
C ALA A 16 11.28 -11.87 36.75
N ALA A 17 11.99 -12.19 35.67
CA ALA A 17 12.03 -11.32 34.52
C ALA A 17 10.59 -11.29 34.00
N PHE A 18 9.80 -10.33 34.49
CA PHE A 18 8.58 -9.95 33.82
C PHE A 18 9.04 -9.54 32.43
N ALA A 19 8.69 -10.34 31.42
CA ALA A 19 8.69 -9.86 30.06
C ALA A 19 7.89 -8.56 30.09
N GLN A 20 8.57 -7.42 29.95
CA GLN A 20 7.89 -6.14 29.82
C GLN A 20 7.10 -6.27 28.51
N SER A 21 5.79 -6.50 28.63
CA SER A 21 4.87 -6.29 27.51
C SER A 21 5.11 -4.85 27.07
N ARG A 22 5.57 -4.68 25.83
CA ARG A 22 5.70 -3.36 25.22
C ARG A 22 4.35 -2.66 25.22
N GLU A 23 4.37 -1.36 25.48
CA GLU A 23 3.13 -0.57 25.65
C GLU A 23 2.51 -0.14 24.32
N ASN A 24 3.31 -0.02 23.25
CA ASN A 24 2.83 0.40 21.93
C ASN A 24 2.56 -0.80 21.03
N ILE A 25 1.44 -0.75 20.30
CA ILE A 25 1.20 -1.54 19.09
C ILE A 25 2.24 -1.15 18.03
N ARG A 26 2.67 -2.10 17.19
CA ARG A 26 3.66 -1.91 16.14
C ARG A 26 3.11 -2.47 14.86
N VAL A 27 3.11 -1.62 13.86
CA VAL A 27 2.66 -1.89 12.51
C VAL A 27 3.83 -1.70 11.57
N VAL A 28 4.04 -2.65 10.67
CA VAL A 28 4.99 -2.53 9.56
C VAL A 28 4.24 -2.75 8.24
N GLY A 29 4.85 -2.49 7.09
CA GLY A 29 4.32 -2.97 5.81
C GLY A 29 4.17 -1.90 4.73
N SER A 30 3.09 -2.02 3.95
CA SER A 30 2.81 -1.25 2.74
C SER A 30 2.90 0.26 2.94
N SER A 31 3.66 0.92 2.06
CA SER A 31 3.76 2.39 1.98
C SER A 31 2.43 3.06 1.58
N THR A 32 1.54 2.33 0.91
CA THR A 32 0.22 2.84 0.51
C THR A 32 -0.81 2.72 1.62
N VAL A 33 -0.70 1.70 2.47
CA VAL A 33 -1.57 1.57 3.65
C VAL A 33 -1.07 2.42 4.82
N TYR A 34 0.24 2.66 4.90
CA TYR A 34 0.90 3.50 5.90
C TYR A 34 0.16 4.82 6.26
N PRO A 35 -0.25 5.70 5.32
CA PRO A 35 -0.95 6.93 5.67
C PRO A 35 -2.31 6.67 6.32
N PHE A 36 -3.04 5.63 5.91
CA PHE A 36 -4.31 5.24 6.52
C PHE A 36 -4.10 4.73 7.94
N THR A 37 -3.19 3.78 8.14
CA THR A 37 -2.90 3.25 9.48
C THR A 37 -2.35 4.32 10.40
N THR A 38 -1.55 5.25 9.89
CA THR A 38 -1.06 6.42 10.66
C THR A 38 -2.22 7.31 11.11
N ALA A 39 -3.18 7.61 10.23
CA ALA A 39 -4.35 8.39 10.59
C ALA A 39 -5.20 7.67 11.66
N VAL A 40 -5.40 6.35 11.54
CA VAL A 40 -6.09 5.58 12.59
C VAL A 40 -5.31 5.63 13.90
N ALA A 41 -3.99 5.43 13.88
CA ALA A 41 -3.13 5.44 15.07
C ALA A 41 -3.18 6.79 15.82
N GLU A 42 -3.13 7.90 15.08
CA GLU A 42 -3.21 9.24 15.66
C GLU A 42 -4.57 9.56 16.26
N ASN A 43 -5.65 9.18 15.59
CA ASN A 43 -7.01 9.41 16.10
C ASN A 43 -7.31 8.48 17.28
N PHE A 44 -6.91 7.21 17.22
CA PHE A 44 -7.03 6.25 18.32
C PHE A 44 -6.34 6.74 19.60
N ALA A 45 -5.12 7.27 19.50
CA ALA A 45 -4.39 7.82 20.63
C ALA A 45 -5.03 9.09 21.22
N ARG A 46 -5.84 9.80 20.42
CA ARG A 46 -6.58 10.99 20.86
C ARG A 46 -7.89 10.63 21.56
N GLU A 47 -8.50 9.52 21.14
CA GLU A 47 -9.83 9.09 21.59
C GLU A 47 -9.81 7.99 22.66
N SER A 48 -8.63 7.42 22.94
CA SER A 48 -8.43 6.39 23.96
C SER A 48 -7.35 6.75 24.98
N ASP A 49 -7.20 5.91 26.01
CA ASP A 49 -6.13 6.02 27.00
C ASP A 49 -4.85 5.25 26.59
N PHE A 50 -4.83 4.66 25.39
CA PHE A 50 -3.69 3.89 24.89
C PHE A 50 -2.66 4.79 24.18
N PRO A 51 -1.37 4.45 24.24
CA PRO A 51 -0.36 5.19 23.51
C PRO A 51 -0.52 4.98 21.99
N PRO A 52 -0.03 5.91 21.15
CA PRO A 52 -0.14 5.76 19.70
C PRO A 52 0.61 4.52 19.22
N PRO A 53 -0.02 3.70 18.34
CA PRO A 53 0.71 2.70 17.57
C PRO A 53 1.90 3.30 16.85
N VAL A 54 3.00 2.55 16.77
CA VAL A 54 4.17 2.89 15.96
C VAL A 54 3.99 2.25 14.59
N VAL A 55 3.90 3.06 13.55
CA VAL A 55 3.70 2.60 12.16
C VAL A 55 4.99 2.85 11.38
N GLU A 56 5.50 1.84 10.71
CA GLU A 56 6.76 1.88 9.95
C GLU A 56 6.50 1.37 8.51
N SER A 57 6.82 2.18 7.50
CA SER A 57 6.73 1.73 6.10
C SER A 57 7.93 0.86 5.73
N THR A 58 7.68 -0.37 5.28
CA THR A 58 8.70 -1.38 4.92
C THR A 58 8.38 -2.13 3.61
N GLY A 59 7.31 -1.73 2.90
CA GLY A 59 6.74 -2.47 1.77
C GLY A 59 5.96 -3.71 2.22
N THR A 60 4.99 -4.18 1.43
CA THR A 60 4.12 -5.32 1.79
C THR A 60 4.93 -6.60 2.06
N GLY A 61 5.80 -6.99 1.11
CA GLY A 61 6.62 -8.20 1.26
C GLY A 61 7.70 -8.08 2.34
N GLY A 62 8.39 -6.92 2.40
CA GLY A 62 9.36 -6.64 3.47
C GLY A 62 8.71 -6.62 4.86
N GLY A 63 7.49 -6.08 4.94
CA GLY A 63 6.65 -6.12 6.14
C GLY A 63 6.32 -7.54 6.58
N PHE A 64 5.90 -8.41 5.66
CA PHE A 64 5.68 -9.83 5.98
C PHE A 64 6.94 -10.54 6.45
N GLN A 65 8.12 -10.25 5.90
CA GLN A 65 9.39 -10.81 6.39
C GLN A 65 9.63 -10.47 7.87
N ILE A 66 9.38 -9.22 8.27
CA ILE A 66 9.54 -8.76 9.66
C ILE A 66 8.40 -9.26 10.56
N PHE A 67 7.16 -9.21 10.07
CA PHE A 67 5.98 -9.69 10.76
C PHE A 67 6.09 -11.19 11.07
N CYS A 68 6.51 -12.02 10.12
CA CYS A 68 6.60 -13.46 10.30
C CYS A 68 7.85 -13.92 11.10
N GLU A 69 8.68 -13.05 11.67
CA GLU A 69 9.85 -13.46 12.48
C GLU A 69 9.49 -14.23 13.77
N GLY A 70 8.22 -14.21 14.17
CA GLY A 70 7.68 -14.98 15.29
C GLY A 70 6.61 -14.24 16.07
N ILE A 71 6.28 -14.73 17.27
CA ILE A 71 5.24 -14.16 18.15
C ILE A 71 5.81 -13.34 19.33
N GLY A 72 7.13 -13.20 19.42
CA GLY A 72 7.78 -12.52 20.54
C GLY A 72 7.51 -11.01 20.56
N ALA A 73 7.68 -10.38 21.74
CA ALA A 73 7.45 -8.94 21.92
C ALA A 73 8.34 -8.03 21.05
N GLY A 74 9.40 -8.57 20.43
CA GLY A 74 10.23 -7.81 19.47
C GLY A 74 9.63 -7.70 18.06
N THR A 75 8.64 -8.54 17.74
CA THR A 75 8.03 -8.62 16.41
C THR A 75 6.80 -7.71 16.28
N PRO A 76 6.49 -7.17 15.09
CA PRO A 76 5.28 -6.37 14.85
C PRO A 76 4.00 -7.17 15.10
N ASP A 77 2.90 -6.47 15.38
CA ASP A 77 1.60 -7.09 15.66
C ASP A 77 0.68 -7.05 14.43
N ILE A 78 0.89 -6.07 13.56
CA ILE A 78 0.13 -5.84 12.33
C ILE A 78 1.10 -5.70 11.14
N ASN A 79 0.74 -6.28 10.00
CA ASN A 79 1.33 -5.98 8.70
C ASN A 79 0.31 -5.29 7.79
N ASP A 80 0.60 -4.05 7.43
CA ASP A 80 -0.06 -3.29 6.39
C ASP A 80 0.26 -3.90 5.02
N ALA A 81 -0.75 -4.11 4.16
CA ALA A 81 -0.55 -4.79 2.89
C ALA A 81 -1.44 -4.24 1.78
N SER A 82 -0.84 -4.06 0.60
CA SER A 82 -1.52 -3.60 -0.63
C SER A 82 -1.87 -4.73 -1.60
N ARG A 83 -1.72 -5.98 -1.14
CA ARG A 83 -2.12 -7.20 -1.83
C ARG A 83 -2.40 -8.27 -0.79
N ALA A 84 -3.06 -9.34 -1.21
CA ALA A 84 -3.21 -10.51 -0.36
C ALA A 84 -1.83 -11.08 0.05
N MET A 85 -1.77 -11.72 1.22
CA MET A 85 -0.61 -12.50 1.67
C MET A 85 -0.37 -13.64 0.69
N ALA A 86 0.87 -13.82 0.26
CA ALA A 86 1.24 -14.91 -0.62
C ALA A 86 1.37 -16.22 0.17
N SER A 87 1.12 -17.37 -0.47
CA SER A 87 1.25 -18.68 0.20
C SER A 87 2.65 -18.94 0.77
N SER A 88 3.71 -18.42 0.14
CA SER A 88 5.07 -18.48 0.68
C SER A 88 5.25 -17.67 1.97
N GLU A 89 4.49 -16.59 2.13
CA GLU A 89 4.49 -15.75 3.34
C GLU A 89 3.68 -16.43 4.46
N GLU A 90 2.56 -17.07 4.13
CA GLU A 90 1.81 -17.94 5.07
C GLU A 90 2.70 -19.07 5.61
N GLU A 91 3.41 -19.78 4.71
CA GLU A 91 4.34 -20.86 5.08
C GLU A 91 5.50 -20.35 5.95
N MET A 92 6.04 -19.17 5.63
CA MET A 92 7.08 -18.51 6.44
C MET A 92 6.57 -18.17 7.84
N CYS A 93 5.38 -17.58 7.95
CA CYS A 93 4.73 -17.27 9.22
C CYS A 93 4.51 -18.54 10.06
N ALA A 94 3.91 -19.58 9.47
CA ALA A 94 3.67 -20.85 10.14
C ALA A 94 4.99 -21.53 10.60
N GLY A 95 6.02 -21.52 9.75
CA GLY A 95 7.34 -22.06 10.06
C GLY A 95 8.03 -21.38 11.25
N ASN A 96 7.69 -20.13 11.52
CA ASN A 96 8.22 -19.33 12.64
C ASN A 96 7.25 -19.23 13.84
N GLY A 97 6.17 -20.04 13.85
CA GLY A 97 5.22 -20.12 14.96
C GLY A 97 4.14 -19.04 14.97
N VAL A 98 4.00 -18.27 13.90
CA VAL A 98 2.84 -17.40 13.64
C VAL A 98 1.75 -18.26 12.97
N GLU A 99 1.08 -19.08 13.78
CA GLU A 99 0.13 -20.12 13.32
C GLU A 99 -1.27 -19.60 12.95
N SER A 100 -1.65 -18.39 13.39
CA SER A 100 -2.96 -17.80 13.13
C SER A 100 -2.80 -16.32 12.82
N VAL A 101 -3.25 -15.92 11.63
CA VAL A 101 -3.23 -14.54 11.17
C VAL A 101 -4.60 -14.21 10.65
N THR A 102 -5.19 -13.12 11.14
CA THR A 102 -6.44 -12.59 10.59
C THR A 102 -6.15 -11.54 9.52
N GLU A 103 -6.69 -11.78 8.33
CA GLU A 103 -6.74 -10.81 7.24
C GLU A 103 -7.93 -9.87 7.41
N ILE A 104 -7.69 -8.57 7.36
CA ILE A 104 -8.72 -7.53 7.42
C ILE A 104 -8.56 -6.64 6.21
N GLN A 105 -9.43 -6.82 5.21
CA GLN A 105 -9.54 -5.85 4.11
C GLN A 105 -10.12 -4.55 4.67
N ILE A 106 -9.48 -3.42 4.40
CA ILE A 106 -9.87 -2.10 4.92
C ILE A 106 -10.59 -1.26 3.86
N GLY A 107 -10.37 -1.54 2.59
CA GLY A 107 -10.90 -0.78 1.46
C GLY A 107 -10.15 -1.08 0.18
N ASN A 108 -10.31 -0.21 -0.81
CA ASN A 108 -9.57 -0.23 -2.05
C ASN A 108 -8.85 1.10 -2.27
N ASP A 109 -7.82 1.05 -3.11
CA ASP A 109 -7.16 2.22 -3.67
C ASP A 109 -7.25 2.14 -5.21
N GLY A 110 -7.19 3.30 -5.87
CA GLY A 110 -7.20 3.44 -7.31
C GLY A 110 -6.26 4.54 -7.77
N ILE A 111 -5.35 4.21 -8.69
CA ILE A 111 -4.41 5.14 -9.29
C ILE A 111 -4.93 5.61 -10.63
N VAL A 112 -5.08 6.92 -10.78
CA VAL A 112 -5.67 7.53 -11.98
C VAL A 112 -4.60 8.18 -12.82
N LEU A 113 -4.66 7.91 -14.12
CA LEU A 113 -4.03 8.75 -15.13
C LEU A 113 -5.06 9.75 -15.65
N ALA A 114 -4.75 11.03 -15.61
CA ALA A 114 -5.65 12.07 -16.10
C ALA A 114 -4.92 13.18 -16.87
N MET A 115 -5.68 13.87 -17.70
CA MET A 115 -5.26 15.03 -18.47
C MET A 115 -6.14 16.23 -18.14
N ASP A 116 -5.74 17.40 -18.63
CA ASP A 116 -6.60 18.59 -18.60
C ASP A 116 -7.92 18.34 -19.36
N GLY A 117 -8.99 19.00 -18.92
CA GLY A 117 -10.33 18.79 -19.43
C GLY A 117 -10.47 19.11 -20.93
N GLY A 118 -11.29 18.33 -21.62
CA GLY A 118 -11.62 18.56 -23.04
C GLY A 118 -10.58 18.04 -24.04
N GLN A 119 -9.54 17.35 -23.58
CA GLN A 119 -8.60 16.62 -24.43
C GLN A 119 -9.19 15.31 -24.94
N GLU A 120 -8.67 14.84 -26.09
CA GLU A 120 -9.07 13.57 -26.69
C GLU A 120 -8.64 12.41 -25.78
N GLN A 121 -9.62 11.61 -25.35
CA GLN A 121 -9.34 10.43 -24.54
C GLN A 121 -8.77 9.32 -25.39
N PHE A 122 -7.81 8.60 -24.82
CA PHE A 122 -7.35 7.32 -25.31
C PHE A 122 -7.29 6.33 -24.14
N SER A 123 -7.26 5.05 -24.49
CA SER A 123 -7.22 3.94 -23.54
C SER A 123 -5.83 3.34 -23.59
N VAL A 124 -5.20 3.18 -22.44
CA VAL A 124 -3.84 2.62 -22.32
C VAL A 124 -3.89 1.25 -21.67
N THR A 125 -2.86 0.45 -21.89
CA THR A 125 -2.62 -0.81 -21.18
C THR A 125 -1.41 -0.65 -20.24
N PRO A 126 -1.26 -1.51 -19.20
CA PRO A 126 -0.04 -1.55 -18.40
C PRO A 126 1.23 -1.68 -19.25
N ALA A 127 1.21 -2.50 -20.31
CA ALA A 127 2.34 -2.67 -21.23
C ALA A 127 2.72 -1.36 -21.96
N GLU A 128 1.72 -0.60 -22.42
CA GLU A 128 1.96 0.71 -23.06
C GLU A 128 2.42 1.77 -22.05
N LEU A 129 1.95 1.70 -20.80
CA LEU A 129 2.46 2.56 -19.73
C LEU A 129 3.93 2.24 -19.40
N PHE A 130 4.28 0.96 -19.33
CA PHE A 130 5.67 0.52 -19.18
C PHE A 130 6.54 1.05 -20.33
N GLN A 131 6.09 0.90 -21.59
CA GLN A 131 6.79 1.45 -22.75
C GLN A 131 6.92 2.98 -22.70
N ALA A 132 5.91 3.70 -22.22
CA ALA A 132 5.96 5.15 -22.12
C ALA A 132 6.92 5.65 -21.03
N LEU A 133 7.00 4.94 -19.89
CA LEU A 133 7.54 5.52 -18.65
C LEU A 133 8.78 4.83 -18.10
N ALA A 134 9.12 3.62 -18.53
CA ALA A 134 10.30 2.91 -18.04
C ALA A 134 11.59 3.58 -18.54
N ALA A 135 12.66 3.53 -17.75
CA ALA A 135 13.97 4.04 -18.17
C ALA A 135 14.54 3.23 -19.34
N GLU A 136 14.37 1.91 -19.28
CA GLU A 136 14.66 0.96 -20.34
C GLU A 136 13.37 0.23 -20.69
N THR A 137 13.13 0.03 -21.97
CA THR A 137 11.94 -0.67 -22.47
C THR A 137 12.30 -1.60 -23.62
N VAL A 138 11.32 -2.24 -24.23
CA VAL A 138 11.53 -3.18 -25.33
C VAL A 138 11.18 -2.55 -26.66
N GLN A 139 12.16 -2.50 -27.56
CA GLN A 139 11.98 -2.13 -28.97
C GLN A 139 12.56 -3.26 -29.84
N ASP A 140 11.78 -3.72 -30.83
CA ASP A 140 12.18 -4.81 -31.73
C ASP A 140 12.63 -6.11 -31.02
N GLY A 141 12.11 -6.35 -29.81
CA GLY A 141 12.43 -7.53 -29.00
C GLY A 141 13.71 -7.41 -28.17
N GLU A 142 14.38 -6.26 -28.16
CA GLU A 142 15.58 -5.98 -27.38
C GLU A 142 15.29 -4.92 -26.31
N ILE A 143 15.93 -5.06 -25.13
CA ILE A 143 15.90 -4.04 -24.09
C ILE A 143 16.83 -2.90 -24.49
N VAL A 144 16.30 -1.67 -24.52
CA VAL A 144 16.99 -0.45 -24.92
C VAL A 144 16.63 0.70 -23.99
N ASP A 145 17.48 1.73 -23.91
CA ASP A 145 17.10 3.04 -23.34
C ASP A 145 15.81 3.52 -24.01
N ASN A 146 14.87 4.07 -23.24
CA ASN A 146 13.53 4.37 -23.75
C ASN A 146 13.56 5.34 -24.96
N PRO A 147 13.19 4.86 -26.16
CA PRO A 147 13.30 5.67 -27.38
C PRO A 147 12.02 6.47 -27.66
N TYR A 148 10.91 6.15 -27.00
CA TYR A 148 9.58 6.68 -27.32
C TYR A 148 9.44 8.11 -26.79
N GLN A 149 9.06 9.03 -27.68
CA GLN A 149 8.92 10.46 -27.35
C GLN A 149 7.48 10.94 -27.48
N ASN A 150 6.66 10.28 -28.29
CA ASN A 150 5.24 10.56 -28.46
C ASN A 150 4.39 9.33 -28.15
N TRP A 151 3.16 9.53 -27.71
CA TRP A 151 2.21 8.44 -27.48
C TRP A 151 1.96 7.60 -28.74
N SER A 152 1.94 8.24 -29.91
CA SER A 152 1.82 7.58 -31.22
C SER A 152 3.01 6.69 -31.59
N ASP A 153 4.17 6.84 -30.94
CA ASP A 153 5.34 5.98 -31.19
C ASP A 153 5.13 4.57 -30.57
N ILE A 154 4.25 4.47 -29.58
CA ILE A 154 3.92 3.24 -28.84
C ILE A 154 2.73 2.55 -29.51
N ASN A 155 1.67 3.31 -29.79
CA ASN A 155 0.46 2.82 -30.44
C ASN A 155 -0.01 3.85 -31.48
N SER A 156 -0.14 3.45 -32.74
CA SER A 156 -0.49 4.36 -33.83
C SER A 156 -1.90 4.96 -33.74
N ASP A 157 -2.77 4.40 -32.90
CA ASP A 157 -4.11 4.93 -32.63
C ASP A 157 -4.10 6.02 -31.53
N PHE A 158 -2.97 6.22 -30.84
CA PHE A 158 -2.79 7.28 -29.85
C PHE A 158 -2.51 8.64 -30.50
N PRO A 159 -2.75 9.76 -29.78
CA PRO A 159 -2.44 11.08 -30.30
C PRO A 159 -0.95 11.27 -30.61
N GLU A 160 -0.66 12.04 -31.66
CA GLU A 160 0.69 12.53 -31.99
C GLU A 160 1.07 13.66 -31.00
N GLN A 161 1.26 13.27 -29.75
CA GLN A 161 1.51 14.14 -28.61
C GLN A 161 2.74 13.67 -27.85
N GLU A 162 3.60 14.62 -27.48
CA GLU A 162 4.79 14.37 -26.67
C GLU A 162 4.41 13.70 -25.34
N ILE A 163 5.16 12.69 -24.93
CA ILE A 163 5.00 12.02 -23.64
C ILE A 163 5.58 12.95 -22.58
N VAL A 164 4.70 13.61 -21.82
CA VAL A 164 5.06 14.34 -20.60
C VAL A 164 4.10 13.91 -19.51
N VAL A 165 4.60 13.12 -18.56
CA VAL A 165 3.81 12.58 -17.46
C VAL A 165 4.30 13.12 -16.14
N PHE A 166 3.43 13.80 -15.40
CA PHE A 166 3.68 14.23 -14.05
C PHE A 166 3.30 13.14 -13.06
N GLY A 167 4.21 12.81 -12.15
CA GLY A 167 3.94 11.81 -11.13
C GLY A 167 4.54 12.18 -9.77
N PRO A 168 4.17 11.41 -8.74
CA PRO A 168 4.71 11.61 -7.41
C PRO A 168 6.18 11.12 -7.31
N PRO A 169 6.92 11.56 -6.28
CA PRO A 169 8.32 11.17 -6.06
C PRO A 169 8.44 9.73 -5.53
N THR A 170 9.66 9.20 -5.46
CA THR A 170 9.99 7.82 -4.97
C THR A 170 9.57 7.52 -3.53
N THR A 171 9.18 8.54 -2.77
CA THR A 171 8.76 8.43 -1.36
C THR A 171 7.25 8.33 -1.20
N SER A 172 6.49 8.36 -2.30
CA SER A 172 5.03 8.35 -2.30
C SER A 172 4.45 6.96 -2.51
N GLY A 173 3.50 6.58 -1.66
CA GLY A 173 2.73 5.34 -1.82
C GLY A 173 1.89 5.31 -3.12
N THR A 174 1.54 6.47 -3.69
CA THR A 174 0.89 6.55 -5.01
C THR A 174 1.86 6.10 -6.11
N ARG A 175 3.15 6.44 -6.01
CA ARG A 175 4.17 5.98 -6.96
C ARG A 175 4.39 4.48 -6.81
N ASP A 176 4.51 3.99 -5.58
CA ASP A 176 4.70 2.57 -5.33
C ASP A 176 3.52 1.77 -5.91
N ALA A 177 2.28 2.23 -5.68
CA ALA A 177 1.09 1.64 -6.28
C ALA A 177 1.12 1.66 -7.81
N PHE A 178 1.51 2.78 -8.43
CA PHE A 178 1.62 2.87 -9.88
C PHE A 178 2.67 1.91 -10.45
N VAL A 179 3.84 1.83 -9.80
CA VAL A 179 4.92 0.94 -10.23
C VAL A 179 4.46 -0.52 -10.15
N GLU A 180 3.88 -0.94 -9.03
CA GLU A 180 3.37 -2.31 -8.86
C GLU A 180 2.24 -2.64 -9.85
N LEU A 181 1.22 -1.78 -9.97
CA LEU A 181 0.02 -2.10 -10.75
C LEU A 181 0.20 -1.90 -12.26
N ALA A 182 0.98 -0.91 -12.68
CA ALA A 182 1.17 -0.58 -14.10
C ALA A 182 2.52 -1.06 -14.64
N MET A 183 3.62 -0.71 -13.97
CA MET A 183 4.96 -0.90 -14.54
C MET A 183 5.42 -2.35 -14.44
N GLU A 184 5.28 -2.98 -13.28
CA GLU A 184 5.60 -4.40 -13.07
C GLU A 184 4.65 -5.29 -13.89
N THR A 185 3.34 -5.10 -13.77
CA THR A 185 2.37 -5.81 -14.62
C THR A 185 2.66 -5.63 -16.11
N GLY A 186 2.99 -4.41 -16.54
CA GLY A 186 3.23 -4.10 -17.94
C GLY A 186 4.51 -4.71 -18.49
N CYS A 187 5.58 -4.77 -17.68
CA CYS A 187 6.86 -5.31 -18.12
C CYS A 187 6.80 -6.83 -18.34
N GLU A 188 5.91 -7.54 -17.64
CA GLU A 188 5.74 -9.00 -17.72
C GLU A 188 5.23 -9.48 -19.09
N GLU A 189 4.62 -8.59 -19.89
CA GLU A 189 4.17 -8.89 -21.25
C GLU A 189 5.31 -9.03 -22.26
N PHE A 190 6.55 -8.68 -21.88
CA PHE A 190 7.71 -8.72 -22.75
C PHE A 190 8.67 -9.85 -22.40
N GLU A 191 8.80 -10.86 -23.28
CA GLU A 191 9.72 -12.01 -23.09
C GLU A 191 11.18 -11.58 -22.84
N ALA A 192 11.62 -10.50 -23.49
CA ALA A 192 12.95 -9.95 -23.29
C ALA A 192 13.19 -9.52 -21.83
N VAL A 193 12.14 -9.07 -21.14
CA VAL A 193 12.19 -8.67 -19.72
C VAL A 193 12.04 -9.88 -18.81
N THR A 194 11.06 -10.76 -19.04
CA THR A 194 10.80 -11.92 -18.18
C THR A 194 11.86 -13.04 -18.28
N SER A 195 12.73 -12.97 -19.28
CA SER A 195 13.90 -13.86 -19.41
C SER A 195 15.16 -13.37 -18.67
N LEU A 196 15.11 -12.18 -18.04
CA LEU A 196 16.18 -11.66 -17.21
C LEU A 196 16.27 -12.38 -15.86
N GLU A 197 17.42 -12.24 -15.20
CA GLU A 197 17.56 -12.60 -13.79
C GLU A 197 16.70 -11.66 -12.92
N GLU A 198 16.15 -12.17 -11.82
CA GLU A 198 15.15 -11.49 -10.97
C GLU A 198 15.53 -10.04 -10.58
N GLU A 199 16.77 -9.82 -10.14
CA GLU A 199 17.27 -8.48 -9.76
C GLU A 199 17.24 -7.50 -10.94
N ARG A 200 17.63 -7.96 -12.14
CA ARG A 200 17.65 -7.13 -13.35
C ARG A 200 16.25 -6.93 -13.92
N MET A 201 15.39 -7.94 -13.86
CA MET A 201 13.98 -7.79 -14.20
C MET A 201 13.33 -6.72 -13.32
N SER A 202 13.49 -6.82 -11.99
CA SER A 202 12.96 -5.82 -11.05
C SER A 202 13.50 -4.42 -11.33
N GLU A 203 14.80 -4.27 -11.61
CA GLU A 203 15.38 -2.97 -12.00
C GLU A 203 14.70 -2.39 -13.25
N VAL A 204 14.54 -3.19 -14.31
CA VAL A 204 13.91 -2.75 -15.58
C VAL A 204 12.44 -2.38 -15.36
N CYS A 205 11.70 -3.22 -14.64
CA CYS A 205 10.27 -3.04 -14.41
C CYS A 205 9.95 -1.84 -13.50
N THR A 206 10.85 -1.43 -12.61
CA THR A 206 10.58 -0.39 -11.60
C THR A 206 11.24 0.95 -11.90
N SER A 207 12.25 0.98 -12.76
CA SER A 207 12.99 2.21 -13.06
C SER A 207 12.21 3.13 -14.00
N MET A 208 11.89 4.34 -13.53
CA MET A 208 11.23 5.38 -14.32
C MET A 208 12.27 6.18 -15.13
N ARG A 209 11.93 6.56 -16.37
CA ARG A 209 12.77 7.41 -17.23
C ARG A 209 13.03 8.79 -16.60
N SER A 210 14.20 9.35 -16.87
CA SER A 210 14.64 10.65 -16.35
C SER A 210 14.99 11.66 -17.44
N ASP A 211 14.58 11.41 -18.68
CA ASP A 211 14.87 12.20 -19.87
C ASP A 211 13.82 13.28 -20.18
N GLY A 212 12.82 13.44 -19.31
CA GLY A 212 11.73 14.41 -19.42
C GLY A 212 10.36 13.81 -19.68
N GLY A 213 10.30 12.52 -20.07
CA GLY A 213 9.01 11.83 -20.29
C GLY A 213 8.22 11.59 -19.00
N PHE A 214 8.91 11.40 -17.88
CA PHE A 214 8.35 11.40 -16.53
C PHE A 214 8.97 12.53 -15.70
N VAL A 215 8.13 13.33 -15.04
CA VAL A 215 8.53 14.50 -14.27
C VAL A 215 7.91 14.46 -12.88
N GLU A 216 8.75 14.39 -11.85
CA GLU A 216 8.28 14.42 -10.47
C GLU A 216 7.65 15.79 -10.11
N ALA A 217 6.53 15.73 -9.39
CA ALA A 217 5.73 16.90 -9.03
C ALA A 217 5.62 17.15 -7.51
N GLY A 218 6.39 16.42 -6.69
CA GLY A 218 6.40 16.53 -5.23
C GLY A 218 5.32 15.68 -4.55
N GLU A 219 5.36 15.62 -3.21
CA GLU A 219 4.50 14.74 -2.38
C GLU A 219 3.00 15.07 -2.41
N ASN A 220 2.64 16.29 -2.80
CA ASN A 220 1.25 16.72 -2.80
C ASN A 220 0.67 16.57 -4.21
N ASP A 221 -0.17 15.56 -4.40
CA ASP A 221 -0.79 15.24 -5.70
C ASP A 221 -1.63 16.41 -6.27
N ASN A 222 -2.10 17.36 -5.44
CA ASN A 222 -2.72 18.59 -5.96
C ASN A 222 -1.78 19.42 -6.85
N VAL A 223 -0.47 19.29 -6.67
CA VAL A 223 0.52 19.94 -7.54
C VAL A 223 0.48 19.32 -8.93
N ILE A 224 0.25 18.01 -9.04
CA ILE A 224 0.07 17.33 -10.33
C ILE A 224 -1.18 17.87 -11.01
N VAL A 225 -2.32 17.91 -10.31
CA VAL A 225 -3.58 18.47 -10.81
C VAL A 225 -3.39 19.90 -11.34
N GLN A 226 -2.70 20.76 -10.58
CA GLN A 226 -2.43 22.14 -11.01
C GLN A 226 -1.52 22.22 -12.24
N ARG A 227 -0.55 21.31 -12.37
CA ARG A 227 0.34 21.27 -13.53
C ARG A 227 -0.41 20.93 -14.80
N LEU A 228 -1.36 19.98 -14.76
CA LEU A 228 -2.16 19.59 -15.92
C LEU A 228 -2.86 20.79 -16.57
N SER A 229 -3.52 21.64 -15.77
CA SER A 229 -4.18 22.83 -16.30
C SER A 229 -3.21 23.90 -16.84
N SER A 230 -1.94 23.90 -16.39
CA SER A 230 -0.92 24.84 -16.87
C SER A 230 -0.13 24.34 -18.08
N GLN A 231 -0.15 23.02 -18.32
CA GLN A 231 0.54 22.36 -19.43
C GLN A 231 -0.41 21.38 -20.13
N PRO A 232 -1.34 21.90 -20.96
CA PRO A 232 -2.22 21.05 -21.77
C PRO A 232 -1.39 20.10 -22.65
N GLY A 233 -1.76 18.81 -22.63
CA GLY A 233 -1.09 17.75 -23.37
C GLY A 233 -0.11 16.96 -22.51
N SER A 234 -0.13 17.17 -21.20
CA SER A 234 0.52 16.29 -20.23
C SER A 234 -0.48 15.36 -19.57
N VAL A 235 0.01 14.24 -19.05
CA VAL A 235 -0.74 13.29 -18.22
C VAL A 235 -0.27 13.41 -16.78
N GLY A 236 -1.13 13.17 -15.81
CA GLY A 236 -0.82 13.17 -14.39
C GLY A 236 -1.19 11.84 -13.76
N ILE A 237 -0.37 11.34 -12.85
CA ILE A 237 -0.60 10.13 -12.06
C ILE A 237 -0.86 10.54 -10.62
N PHE A 238 -2.02 10.18 -10.07
CA PHE A 238 -2.37 10.48 -8.67
C PHE A 238 -3.50 9.56 -8.17
N GLY A 239 -3.75 9.55 -6.86
CA GLY A 239 -4.84 8.76 -6.28
C GLY A 239 -6.24 9.23 -6.74
N TYR A 240 -7.19 8.29 -6.82
CA TYR A 240 -8.55 8.49 -7.31
C TYR A 240 -9.27 9.68 -6.66
N SER A 241 -9.08 9.91 -5.35
CA SER A 241 -9.74 11.00 -4.62
C SER A 241 -9.44 12.38 -5.21
N TYR A 242 -8.25 12.60 -5.76
CA TYR A 242 -7.89 13.85 -6.43
C TYR A 242 -8.59 13.98 -7.79
N TYR A 243 -8.81 12.87 -8.50
CA TYR A 243 -9.62 12.89 -9.72
C TYR A 243 -11.08 13.20 -9.41
N ASP A 244 -11.67 12.50 -8.44
CA ASP A 244 -13.07 12.63 -8.04
C ASP A 244 -13.43 14.10 -7.70
N GLN A 245 -12.56 14.76 -6.94
CA GLN A 245 -12.69 16.17 -6.57
C GLN A 245 -12.54 17.15 -7.74
N ASN A 246 -11.96 16.72 -8.87
CA ASN A 246 -11.61 17.56 -10.02
C ASN A 246 -12.21 17.05 -11.35
N THR A 247 -13.23 16.18 -11.30
CA THR A 247 -13.90 15.62 -12.50
C THR A 247 -14.48 16.67 -13.45
N SER A 248 -14.75 17.89 -12.96
CA SER A 248 -15.25 18.99 -13.80
C SER A 248 -14.17 19.65 -14.68
N SER A 249 -12.89 19.49 -14.32
CA SER A 249 -11.75 20.11 -14.99
C SER A 249 -10.75 19.11 -15.56
N LEU A 250 -10.86 17.83 -15.20
CA LEU A 250 -9.95 16.79 -15.64
C LEU A 250 -10.67 15.71 -16.43
N THR A 251 -9.93 15.08 -17.32
CA THR A 251 -10.36 13.92 -18.09
C THR A 251 -9.47 12.74 -17.73
N ALA A 252 -10.02 11.67 -17.16
CA ALA A 252 -9.26 10.45 -16.90
C ALA A 252 -9.04 9.64 -18.19
N LEU A 253 -7.89 8.96 -18.27
CA LEU A 253 -7.64 7.91 -19.25
C LEU A 253 -8.27 6.61 -18.77
N SER A 254 -8.75 5.80 -19.71
CA SER A 254 -9.12 4.42 -19.40
C SER A 254 -7.88 3.54 -19.39
N VAL A 255 -7.90 2.48 -18.57
CA VAL A 255 -6.86 1.44 -18.57
C VAL A 255 -7.52 0.12 -18.93
N ASN A 256 -7.06 -0.54 -20.00
CA ASN A 256 -7.73 -1.68 -20.63
C ASN A 256 -9.24 -1.42 -20.88
N ASP A 257 -9.57 -0.23 -21.37
CA ASP A 257 -10.94 0.26 -21.61
C ASP A 257 -11.83 0.39 -20.35
N ALA A 258 -11.27 0.17 -19.16
CA ALA A 258 -11.94 0.40 -17.90
C ALA A 258 -11.70 1.84 -17.41
N GLN A 259 -12.76 2.52 -17.03
CA GLN A 259 -12.71 3.87 -16.45
C GLN A 259 -12.42 3.80 -14.94
N PRO A 260 -11.67 4.76 -14.37
CA PRO A 260 -11.45 4.84 -12.93
C PRO A 260 -12.67 5.46 -12.26
N THR A 261 -13.70 4.66 -12.01
CA THR A 261 -14.87 5.05 -11.22
C THR A 261 -14.81 4.39 -9.84
N ALA A 262 -15.42 5.00 -8.82
CA ALA A 262 -15.54 4.37 -7.51
C ALA A 262 -16.19 2.97 -7.59
N GLU A 263 -17.14 2.77 -8.51
CA GLU A 263 -17.77 1.47 -8.76
C GLU A 263 -16.77 0.44 -9.31
N ASN A 264 -16.05 0.78 -10.39
CA ASN A 264 -15.07 -0.14 -10.99
C ASN A 264 -13.91 -0.43 -10.03
N ILE A 265 -13.46 0.56 -9.26
CA ILE A 265 -12.38 0.37 -8.28
C ILE A 265 -12.86 -0.49 -7.10
N ALA A 266 -14.06 -0.25 -6.57
CA ALA A 266 -14.61 -1.07 -5.50
C ALA A 266 -14.90 -2.51 -5.93
N ALA A 267 -15.21 -2.73 -7.21
CA ALA A 267 -15.40 -4.03 -7.82
C ALA A 267 -14.11 -4.70 -8.31
N GLU A 268 -12.95 -4.03 -8.18
CA GLU A 268 -11.65 -4.47 -8.72
C GLU A 268 -11.64 -4.68 -10.25
N ASP A 269 -12.58 -4.05 -10.96
CA ASP A 269 -12.73 -4.07 -12.43
C ASP A 269 -11.85 -3.01 -13.14
N TYR A 270 -11.19 -2.13 -12.37
CA TYR A 270 -10.23 -1.16 -12.90
C TYR A 270 -8.78 -1.66 -12.70
N PRO A 271 -7.95 -1.83 -13.76
CA PRO A 271 -6.63 -2.47 -13.65
C PRO A 271 -5.65 -1.80 -12.69
N LEU A 272 -5.75 -0.48 -12.50
CA LEU A 272 -4.90 0.26 -11.56
C LEU A 272 -5.63 0.48 -10.23
N SER A 273 -6.39 -0.52 -9.79
CA SER A 273 -6.94 -0.58 -8.44
C SER A 273 -6.45 -1.81 -7.71
N ARG A 274 -6.56 -1.77 -6.38
CA ARG A 274 -6.20 -2.89 -5.53
C ARG A 274 -6.92 -2.87 -4.19
N PRO A 275 -7.15 -4.05 -3.61
CA PRO A 275 -7.57 -4.16 -2.22
C PRO A 275 -6.42 -3.81 -1.27
N LEU A 276 -6.78 -3.17 -0.17
CA LEU A 276 -5.89 -2.82 0.93
C LEU A 276 -6.27 -3.62 2.15
N PHE A 277 -5.26 -4.09 2.88
CA PHE A 277 -5.41 -4.98 4.03
C PHE A 277 -4.55 -4.53 5.20
N ILE A 278 -4.96 -4.96 6.38
CA ILE A 278 -4.10 -5.15 7.53
C ILE A 278 -4.15 -6.64 7.93
N TYR A 279 -3.00 -7.21 8.27
CA TYR A 279 -2.88 -8.58 8.76
C TYR A 279 -2.49 -8.56 10.22
N VAL A 280 -3.23 -9.27 11.07
CA VAL A 280 -3.05 -9.24 12.52
C VAL A 280 -2.60 -10.61 13.01
N LYS A 281 -1.60 -10.66 13.92
CA LYS A 281 -1.32 -11.90 14.66
C LYS A 281 -2.37 -12.11 15.74
N ASP A 282 -3.15 -13.17 15.62
CA ASP A 282 -4.19 -13.46 16.61
C ASP A 282 -3.58 -13.71 17.99
N GLN A 283 -2.37 -14.27 18.04
CA GLN A 283 -1.64 -14.53 19.30
C GLN A 283 -1.22 -13.24 20.04
N HIS A 284 -1.27 -12.09 19.37
CA HIS A 284 -0.99 -10.80 20.00
C HIS A 284 -2.25 -10.15 20.57
N VAL A 285 -3.44 -10.51 20.08
CA VAL A 285 -4.72 -10.01 20.59
C VAL A 285 -4.90 -10.50 22.03
N GLY A 286 -5.28 -9.61 22.95
CA GLY A 286 -5.41 -9.91 24.38
C GLY A 286 -4.07 -9.97 25.15
N VAL A 287 -2.93 -9.96 24.45
CA VAL A 287 -1.58 -9.92 25.05
C VAL A 287 -0.96 -8.53 24.93
N ILE A 288 -1.09 -7.90 23.76
CA ILE A 288 -0.63 -6.53 23.51
C ILE A 288 -1.73 -5.56 23.95
N PRO A 289 -1.47 -4.68 24.93
CA PRO A 289 -2.47 -3.72 25.40
C PRO A 289 -3.00 -2.83 24.27
N GLY A 290 -4.32 -2.70 24.18
CA GLY A 290 -4.98 -1.81 23.22
C GLY A 290 -5.14 -2.39 21.82
N LEU A 291 -4.61 -3.58 21.51
CA LEU A 291 -4.67 -4.11 20.14
C LEU A 291 -6.10 -4.41 19.70
N ALA A 292 -6.92 -5.02 20.57
CA ALA A 292 -8.32 -5.28 20.24
C ALA A 292 -9.10 -3.98 20.01
N GLU A 293 -8.90 -3.00 20.90
CA GLU A 293 -9.54 -1.69 20.83
C GLU A 293 -9.08 -0.89 19.61
N PHE A 294 -7.81 -1.02 19.21
CA PHE A 294 -7.28 -0.40 18.00
C PHE A 294 -7.91 -0.99 16.75
N LEU A 295 -8.06 -2.32 16.68
CA LEU A 295 -8.72 -2.98 15.54
C LEU A 295 -10.19 -2.59 15.46
N GLU A 296 -10.92 -2.60 16.57
CA GLU A 296 -12.32 -2.15 16.62
C GLU A 296 -12.47 -0.69 16.17
N TYR A 297 -11.52 0.17 16.56
CA TYR A 297 -11.49 1.57 16.13
C TYR A 297 -11.20 1.71 14.63
N TYR A 298 -10.23 0.95 14.11
CA TYR A 298 -9.88 0.90 12.69
C TYR A 298 -11.11 0.53 11.85
N THR A 299 -11.87 -0.47 12.31
CA THR A 299 -13.07 -0.97 11.63
C THR A 299 -14.37 -0.26 12.04
N SER A 300 -14.27 0.94 12.62
CA SER A 300 -15.44 1.73 12.99
C SER A 300 -15.98 2.52 11.80
N ASP A 301 -17.30 2.74 11.74
CA ASP A 301 -17.91 3.58 10.71
C ASP A 301 -17.32 5.00 10.66
N ALA A 302 -16.83 5.53 11.78
CA ALA A 302 -16.16 6.83 11.80
C ALA A 302 -14.81 6.83 11.06
N ALA A 303 -14.12 5.68 11.01
CA ALA A 303 -12.85 5.52 10.31
C ALA A 303 -13.05 5.18 8.83
N TRP A 304 -13.66 4.03 8.54
CA TRP A 304 -13.73 3.46 7.18
C TRP A 304 -15.12 3.54 6.54
N GLY A 305 -16.07 4.21 7.22
CA GLY A 305 -17.42 4.46 6.72
C GLY A 305 -17.38 5.27 5.42
N PRO A 306 -18.48 5.37 4.65
CA PRO A 306 -18.50 6.17 3.43
C PRO A 306 -18.27 7.66 3.72
N ASP A 307 -18.60 8.10 4.94
CA ASP A 307 -18.35 9.43 5.48
C ASP A 307 -17.19 9.44 6.51
N GLY A 308 -16.39 8.38 6.54
CA GLY A 308 -15.31 8.20 7.51
C GLY A 308 -14.04 8.95 7.11
N PHE A 309 -13.17 9.23 8.10
CA PHE A 309 -11.97 10.04 7.86
C PHE A 309 -10.96 9.37 6.92
N LEU A 310 -10.98 8.04 6.75
CA LEU A 310 -10.11 7.35 5.79
C LEU A 310 -10.53 7.62 4.34
N VAL A 311 -11.82 7.86 4.07
CA VAL A 311 -12.30 8.25 2.74
C VAL A 311 -11.78 9.63 2.36
N GLU A 312 -11.70 10.55 3.33
CA GLU A 312 -11.06 11.86 3.12
C GLU A 312 -9.56 11.74 2.78
N GLN A 313 -8.89 10.68 3.25
CA GLN A 313 -7.50 10.35 2.90
C GLN A 313 -7.37 9.62 1.55
N GLY A 314 -8.50 9.28 0.90
CA GLY A 314 -8.54 8.64 -0.41
C GLY A 314 -8.84 7.14 -0.41
N LEU A 315 -9.17 6.55 0.74
CA LEU A 315 -9.63 5.17 0.80
C LEU A 315 -10.99 5.04 0.11
N ILE A 316 -11.13 4.06 -0.78
CA ILE A 316 -12.41 3.74 -1.38
C ILE A 316 -13.10 2.68 -0.52
N PRO A 317 -14.24 3.00 0.10
CA PRO A 317 -14.88 2.13 1.07
C PRO A 317 -15.46 0.89 0.38
N MET A 318 -15.37 -0.25 1.05
CA MET A 318 -16.10 -1.46 0.66
C MET A 318 -17.62 -1.28 0.86
N ALA A 319 -18.41 -2.16 0.25
CA ALA A 319 -19.84 -2.26 0.51
C ALA A 319 -20.15 -2.48 1.99
N GLU A 320 -21.29 -1.97 2.46
CA GLU A 320 -21.73 -2.06 3.87
C GLU A 320 -21.78 -3.51 4.37
N GLU A 321 -22.27 -4.44 3.53
CA GLU A 321 -22.31 -5.87 3.84
C GLU A 321 -20.91 -6.39 4.16
N ARG A 322 -19.92 -6.09 3.30
CA ARG A 322 -18.55 -6.54 3.52
C ARG A 322 -17.92 -5.92 4.76
N ARG A 323 -18.10 -4.61 5.00
CA ARG A 323 -17.61 -3.98 6.23
C ARG A 323 -18.23 -4.59 7.48
N SER A 324 -19.51 -4.92 7.43
CA SER A 324 -20.20 -5.57 8.57
C SER A 324 -19.59 -6.93 8.88
N GLU A 325 -19.33 -7.76 7.86
CA GLU A 325 -18.65 -9.06 8.03
C GLU A 325 -17.24 -8.92 8.62
N VAL A 326 -16.48 -7.92 8.16
CA VAL A 326 -15.13 -7.64 8.70
C VAL A 326 -15.22 -7.18 10.16
N SER A 327 -16.13 -6.26 10.49
CA SER A 327 -16.34 -5.81 11.87
C SER A 327 -16.74 -6.95 12.81
N GLU A 328 -17.57 -7.89 12.35
CA GLU A 328 -17.93 -9.09 13.11
C GLU A 328 -16.70 -9.99 13.34
N THR A 329 -15.85 -10.14 12.32
CA THR A 329 -14.58 -10.88 12.42
C THR A 329 -13.66 -10.24 13.46
N VAL A 330 -13.50 -8.91 13.42
CA VAL A 330 -12.69 -8.16 14.39
C VAL A 330 -13.24 -8.26 15.80
N ALA A 331 -14.55 -8.11 15.99
CA ALA A 331 -15.19 -8.25 17.29
C ALA A 331 -15.02 -9.67 17.88
N ALA A 332 -14.98 -10.69 17.03
CA ALA A 332 -14.73 -12.07 17.45
C ALA A 332 -13.29 -12.28 17.94
N LEU A 333 -12.29 -11.57 17.39
CA LEU A 333 -10.91 -11.60 17.88
C LEU A 333 -10.79 -11.08 19.31
N GLY A 334 -11.45 -9.96 19.61
CA GLY A 334 -11.47 -9.38 20.96
C GLY A 334 -12.20 -10.25 21.99
N SER A 335 -13.17 -11.05 21.54
CA SER A 335 -14.03 -11.87 22.41
C SER A 335 -13.48 -13.27 22.72
N SER A 336 -12.44 -13.72 22.00
CA SER A 336 -11.93 -15.10 22.06
C SER A 336 -10.85 -15.33 23.13
N ASN A 337 -10.58 -14.32 23.98
CA ASN A 337 -9.55 -14.35 25.02
C ASN A 337 -10.11 -14.26 26.45
#